data_AF-A0A812Q7V9-F1
#
_entry.id   AF-A0A812Q7V9-F1
#
_cell.length_a   1.000
_cell.length_b   1.000
_cell.length_c   1.000
_cell.angle_alpha   90.00
_cell.angle_beta   90.00
_cell.angle_gamma   90.00
#
_symmetry.space_group_name_H-M   'P 1'
#
loop_
_entity.id
_entity.type
_entity.pdbx_description
1 polymer ?
#
loop_
_entity_poly.entity_id
_entity_poly.type
_entity_poly.pdbx_seq_one_letter_code
_entity_poly.pdbx_strand_id
1 'polypeptide(L)'
;MDVTQSVQGAVNKLLLDEGMPALSQWMQILDILEKNGLAWKQQLPATLMMVHPQNRSGLGVNAHASHAKGANLFQSGFDSRYLHSSTCFELSVDSSAREQQVLFNQKMIEQSAGLLAPLNGQERYLSVSSGHLTQFVKAVLAQCKTGQSLLADTGGRLNAQSLSRDLEFKRLSEQGWSWTIISSKVETVWPDLPSIAEKALNSSNIAFTGQNEVELLMQLVQMANRNPGVNLQEAAAQLCQTGPLKSYCSDMARWFELYSCKGMFLQFLAPFSKEFGEAINCGQEFWSMCGSPLHAQIPMVRLGMLATNYAAPSSKVSNGLARLVVKSDFEKLKSPKVMAVLNDCENILYQAWEKIEKLLPCPEAVKAFGMLCIRCTLLVLSKEKMGREGIVHKSAIDIMDLFEKQLQGATASSSSGKVEVSKPAEMSMVSLGQSYDPLWLAQQKMELKMGNIYQHKDQLWKLVSLDRDNLGFEAASLFAEGEMELPTASCHKELKLHKGPVPSILEKQVAASRLPSTLCAAEQKQASLFICLLKAAHKLEPKGLWELVGIEPASKKLYSLQKLKAGQLTL
;
A
#
# COMPACT_ATOMS: atom_id res chain seq x y z
N MET A 1 30.90 15.79 -23.69
CA MET A 1 30.38 17.08 -23.17
C MET A 1 30.11 16.93 -21.68
N ASP A 2 30.19 18.01 -20.91
CA ASP A 2 29.83 18.03 -19.48
C ASP A 2 28.44 18.65 -19.29
N VAL A 3 27.79 18.35 -18.16
CA VAL A 3 26.48 18.92 -17.83
C VAL A 3 26.68 20.38 -17.41
N THR A 4 26.29 21.32 -18.27
CA THR A 4 26.47 22.75 -18.01
C THR A 4 25.48 23.27 -16.96
N GLN A 5 25.81 24.38 -16.28
CA GLN A 5 24.89 25.00 -15.31
C GLN A 5 23.53 25.40 -15.93
N SER A 6 23.52 25.79 -17.20
CA SER A 6 22.28 26.12 -17.92
C SER A 6 21.38 24.89 -18.08
N VAL A 7 21.97 23.75 -18.47
CA VAL A 7 21.25 22.47 -18.53
C VAL A 7 20.77 22.07 -17.14
N GLN A 8 21.62 22.24 -16.11
CA GLN A 8 21.24 21.91 -14.75
C GLN A 8 20.02 22.70 -14.28
N GLY A 9 20.03 24.01 -14.47
CA GLY A 9 18.92 24.89 -14.11
C GLY A 9 17.62 24.54 -14.83
N ALA A 10 17.69 24.22 -16.13
CA ALA A 10 16.52 23.86 -16.93
C ALA A 10 15.88 22.54 -16.48
N VAL A 11 16.68 21.50 -16.25
CA VAL A 11 16.18 20.20 -15.77
C VAL A 11 15.67 20.31 -14.33
N ASN A 12 16.39 20.99 -13.43
CA ASN A 12 15.95 21.19 -12.04
C ASN A 12 14.60 21.89 -11.97
N LYS A 13 14.35 22.88 -12.84
CA LYS A 13 13.05 23.56 -12.92
C LYS A 13 11.93 22.58 -13.26
N LEU A 14 12.16 21.66 -14.20
CA LEU A 14 11.17 20.63 -14.55
C LEU A 14 10.97 19.63 -13.43
N LEU A 15 12.04 19.21 -12.74
CA LEU A 15 11.97 18.25 -11.63
C LEU A 15 11.18 18.80 -10.43
N LEU A 16 11.15 20.13 -10.24
CA LEU A 16 10.40 20.80 -9.19
C LEU A 16 8.93 21.10 -9.56
N ASP A 17 8.53 20.84 -10.81
CA ASP A 17 7.15 21.07 -11.26
C ASP A 17 6.24 19.88 -10.90
N GLU A 18 5.67 19.93 -9.69
CA GLU A 18 4.78 18.89 -9.16
C GLU A 18 3.43 18.79 -9.91
N GLY A 19 3.07 19.78 -10.72
CA GLY A 19 1.82 19.80 -11.49
C GLY A 19 1.91 19.10 -12.84
N MET A 20 3.11 18.78 -13.32
CA MET A 20 3.31 18.26 -14.67
C MET A 20 3.12 16.72 -14.73
N PRO A 21 2.35 16.19 -15.70
CA PRO A 21 2.27 14.75 -15.91
C PRO A 21 3.64 14.12 -16.17
N ALA A 22 3.93 12.98 -15.53
CA ALA A 22 5.25 12.34 -15.55
C ALA A 22 5.80 12.10 -16.97
N LEU A 23 4.96 11.68 -17.93
CA LEU A 23 5.39 11.49 -19.31
C LEU A 23 5.78 12.82 -19.99
N SER A 24 5.00 13.88 -19.79
CA SER A 24 5.31 15.20 -20.35
C SER A 24 6.58 15.79 -19.74
N GLN A 25 6.76 15.62 -18.43
CA GLN A 25 7.97 16.03 -17.71
C GLN A 25 9.20 15.30 -18.27
N TRP A 26 9.11 13.97 -18.40
CA TRP A 26 10.19 13.16 -18.96
C TRP A 26 10.54 13.55 -20.41
N MET A 27 9.55 13.78 -21.27
CA MET A 27 9.80 14.15 -22.67
C MET A 27 10.49 15.52 -22.79
N GLN A 28 10.14 16.49 -21.94
CA GLN A 28 10.82 17.79 -21.92
C GLN A 28 12.25 17.67 -21.39
N ILE A 29 12.49 16.86 -20.36
CA ILE A 29 13.85 16.58 -19.88
C ILE A 29 14.67 15.93 -21.00
N LEU A 30 14.10 14.92 -21.68
CA LEU A 30 14.80 14.22 -22.74
C LEU A 30 15.19 15.15 -23.90
N ASP A 31 14.29 16.05 -24.32
CA ASP A 31 14.58 17.04 -25.37
C ASP A 31 15.75 17.98 -24.97
N ILE A 32 15.82 18.40 -23.70
CA ILE A 32 16.96 19.18 -23.18
C ILE A 32 18.25 18.36 -23.27
N LEU A 33 18.21 17.09 -22.84
CA LEU A 33 19.39 16.23 -22.85
C LEU A 33 19.87 15.94 -24.29
N GLU A 34 18.96 15.67 -25.22
CA GLU A 34 19.29 15.43 -26.63
C GLU A 34 19.93 16.67 -27.28
N LYS A 35 19.35 17.86 -27.08
CA LYS A 35 19.89 19.13 -27.61
C LYS A 35 21.29 19.46 -27.11
N ASN A 36 21.67 18.94 -25.94
CA ASN A 36 22.97 19.18 -25.32
C ASN A 36 23.94 17.98 -25.47
N GLY A 37 23.62 16.99 -26.32
CA GLY A 37 24.47 15.83 -26.55
C GLY A 37 24.65 14.93 -25.32
N LEU A 38 23.72 15.01 -24.36
CA LEU A 38 23.68 14.18 -23.15
C LEU A 38 22.73 12.98 -23.30
N ALA A 39 21.94 12.96 -24.38
CA ALA A 39 21.16 11.83 -24.82
C ALA A 39 21.26 11.68 -26.35
N TRP A 40 21.22 10.45 -26.86
CA TRP A 40 21.23 10.18 -28.31
C TRP A 40 20.55 8.85 -28.63
N LYS A 41 20.24 8.63 -29.91
CA LYS A 41 19.67 7.36 -30.39
C LYS A 41 20.73 6.51 -31.06
N GLN A 42 20.74 5.21 -30.76
CA GLN A 42 21.63 4.25 -31.39
C GLN A 42 20.97 2.87 -31.46
N GLN A 43 21.24 2.13 -32.52
CA GLN A 43 20.85 0.72 -32.60
C GLN A 43 21.79 -0.13 -31.74
N LEU A 44 21.25 -0.82 -30.74
CA LEU A 44 22.03 -1.63 -29.80
C LEU A 44 21.48 -3.06 -29.73
N PRO A 45 22.36 -4.09 -29.77
CA PRO A 45 21.97 -5.47 -29.49
C PRO A 45 21.67 -5.68 -28.00
N ALA A 46 20.76 -6.61 -27.71
CA ALA A 46 20.34 -6.94 -26.34
C ALA A 46 21.51 -7.43 -25.45
N THR A 47 22.58 -7.95 -26.06
CA THR A 47 23.77 -8.45 -25.37
C THR A 47 24.58 -7.37 -24.66
N LEU A 48 24.41 -6.09 -25.02
CA LEU A 48 25.08 -4.96 -24.35
C LEU A 48 24.29 -4.41 -23.15
N MET A 49 23.12 -4.98 -22.86
CA MET A 49 22.17 -4.42 -21.91
C MET A 49 22.14 -5.19 -20.58
N MET A 50 22.21 -4.43 -19.50
CA MET A 50 21.83 -4.79 -18.14
C MET A 50 20.53 -4.09 -17.75
N VAL A 51 19.97 -4.42 -16.59
CA VAL A 51 18.80 -3.73 -16.02
C VAL A 51 19.26 -2.68 -15.03
N HIS A 52 18.73 -1.46 -15.14
CA HIS A 52 19.04 -0.40 -14.19
C HIS A 52 18.55 -0.75 -12.78
N PRO A 53 19.33 -0.53 -11.70
CA PRO A 53 18.90 -0.85 -10.33
C PRO A 53 17.60 -0.18 -9.90
N GLN A 54 17.32 1.03 -10.41
CA GLN A 54 16.06 1.74 -10.13
C GLN A 54 14.88 1.29 -10.99
N ASN A 55 15.06 0.38 -11.94
CA ASN A 55 13.97 -0.08 -12.80
C ASN A 55 12.87 -0.77 -11.98
N ARG A 56 11.60 -0.51 -12.30
CA ARG A 56 10.41 -0.99 -11.57
C ARG A 56 10.53 -0.78 -10.07
N SER A 57 10.87 0.45 -9.69
CA SER A 57 11.00 0.85 -8.29
C SER A 57 11.99 -0.01 -7.47
N GLY A 58 13.09 -0.44 -8.10
CA GLY A 58 14.11 -1.27 -7.43
C GLY A 58 13.96 -2.77 -7.67
N LEU A 59 12.89 -3.21 -8.32
CA LEU A 59 12.62 -4.63 -8.53
C LEU A 59 13.37 -5.21 -9.73
N GLY A 60 13.80 -4.41 -10.70
CA GLY A 60 14.37 -4.93 -11.94
C GLY A 60 13.34 -5.74 -12.75
N VAL A 61 13.77 -6.81 -13.41
CA VAL A 61 12.87 -7.67 -14.20
C VAL A 61 12.57 -8.99 -13.50
N ASN A 62 11.39 -9.55 -13.76
CA ASN A 62 11.07 -10.92 -13.35
C ASN A 62 11.39 -11.88 -14.51
N ALA A 63 12.15 -12.94 -14.23
CA ALA A 63 12.63 -13.87 -15.24
C ALA A 63 11.47 -14.64 -15.90
N HIS A 64 10.53 -15.14 -15.11
CA HIS A 64 9.33 -15.83 -15.61
C HIS A 64 8.47 -14.90 -16.47
N ALA A 65 8.26 -13.65 -16.03
CA ALA A 65 7.52 -12.65 -16.79
C ALA A 65 8.20 -12.31 -18.12
N SER A 66 9.54 -12.30 -18.15
CA SER A 66 10.32 -12.08 -19.38
C SER A 66 10.04 -13.20 -20.40
N HIS A 67 10.03 -14.46 -19.96
CA HIS A 67 9.76 -15.61 -20.81
C HIS A 67 8.29 -15.68 -21.24
N ALA A 68 7.35 -15.40 -20.34
CA ALA A 68 5.93 -15.34 -20.67
C ALA A 68 5.64 -14.25 -21.71
N LYS A 69 6.28 -13.09 -21.59
CA LYS A 69 6.21 -12.04 -22.62
C LYS A 69 6.76 -12.52 -23.96
N GLY A 70 7.88 -13.21 -23.96
CA GLY A 70 8.44 -13.85 -25.15
C GLY A 70 7.49 -14.86 -25.80
N ALA A 71 6.78 -15.67 -24.99
CA ALA A 71 5.83 -16.66 -25.49
C ALA A 71 4.61 -16.00 -26.14
N ASN A 72 4.08 -14.94 -25.54
CA ASN A 72 3.00 -14.15 -26.10
C ASN A 72 3.41 -13.53 -27.45
N LEU A 73 4.60 -12.93 -27.52
CA LEU A 73 5.13 -12.34 -28.75
C LEU A 73 5.41 -13.38 -29.83
N PHE A 74 5.89 -14.56 -29.45
CA PHE A 74 6.08 -15.67 -30.39
C PHE A 74 4.76 -16.12 -31.02
N GLN A 75 3.65 -16.07 -30.27
CA GLN A 75 2.32 -16.39 -30.80
C GLN A 75 1.72 -15.26 -31.63
N SER A 76 1.91 -14.00 -31.21
CA SER A 76 1.32 -12.83 -31.88
C SER A 76 2.15 -12.28 -33.05
N GLY A 77 3.43 -12.67 -33.13
CA GLY A 77 4.44 -12.04 -33.98
C GLY A 77 5.21 -10.94 -33.26
N PHE A 78 6.49 -10.80 -33.59
CA PHE A 78 7.34 -9.71 -33.12
C PHE A 78 7.20 -8.48 -34.00
N ASP A 79 7.17 -7.29 -33.37
CA ASP A 79 7.08 -6.01 -34.08
C ASP A 79 7.89 -4.94 -33.35
N SER A 80 8.99 -4.49 -33.97
CA SER A 80 9.86 -3.47 -33.38
C SER A 80 9.25 -2.08 -33.30
N ARG A 81 8.14 -1.81 -33.97
CA ARG A 81 7.45 -0.51 -33.88
C ARG A 81 6.98 -0.23 -32.45
N TYR A 82 6.73 -1.27 -31.65
CA TYR A 82 6.40 -1.14 -30.22
C TYR A 82 7.62 -0.88 -29.31
N LEU A 83 8.83 -0.80 -29.86
CA LEU A 83 10.07 -0.58 -29.10
C LEU A 83 10.61 0.85 -29.24
N HIS A 84 9.82 1.76 -29.83
CA HIS A 84 10.23 3.15 -30.09
C HIS A 84 10.55 3.97 -28.82
N SER A 85 10.09 3.52 -27.65
CA SER A 85 10.28 4.17 -26.34
C SER A 85 11.39 3.51 -25.50
N SER A 86 12.23 2.66 -26.12
CA SER A 86 13.33 1.97 -25.45
C SER A 86 14.41 2.97 -25.00
N THR A 87 14.63 3.05 -23.69
CA THR A 87 15.55 4.00 -23.05
C THR A 87 16.47 3.27 -22.08
N CYS A 88 17.74 3.65 -22.10
CA CYS A 88 18.77 3.12 -21.21
C CYS A 88 19.75 4.21 -20.78
N PHE A 89 20.44 3.97 -19.68
CA PHE A 89 21.55 4.80 -19.18
C PHE A 89 22.87 4.10 -19.46
N GLU A 90 23.94 4.85 -19.73
CA GLU A 90 25.29 4.26 -19.73
C GLU A 90 25.65 3.76 -18.33
N LEU A 91 26.45 2.70 -18.26
CA LEU A 91 27.11 2.28 -17.03
C LEU A 91 27.91 3.43 -16.42
N SER A 92 27.89 3.52 -15.08
CA SER A 92 28.63 4.56 -14.39
C SER A 92 30.13 4.48 -14.68
N VAL A 93 30.75 5.64 -14.79
CA VAL A 93 32.21 5.80 -14.85
C VAL A 93 32.84 5.74 -13.45
N ASP A 94 32.05 6.00 -12.41
CA ASP A 94 32.48 5.82 -11.03
C ASP A 94 32.54 4.33 -10.68
N SER A 95 33.68 3.89 -10.15
CA SER A 95 33.94 2.46 -9.91
C SER A 95 32.98 1.84 -8.89
N SER A 96 32.63 2.58 -7.83
CA SER A 96 31.75 2.09 -6.77
C SER A 96 30.31 1.95 -7.26
N ALA A 97 29.78 2.99 -7.92
CA ALA A 97 28.44 2.95 -8.51
C ALA A 97 28.34 1.87 -9.59
N ARG A 98 29.38 1.73 -10.44
CA ARG A 98 29.44 0.68 -11.46
C ARG A 98 29.41 -0.71 -10.85
N GLU A 99 30.19 -0.95 -9.79
CA GLU A 99 30.20 -2.23 -9.09
C GLU A 99 28.80 -2.55 -8.53
N GLN A 100 28.12 -1.59 -7.92
CA GLN A 100 26.74 -1.78 -7.44
C GLN A 100 25.75 -2.11 -8.58
N GLN A 101 25.85 -1.43 -9.73
CA GLN A 101 25.03 -1.68 -10.91
C GLN A 101 25.25 -3.11 -11.46
N VAL A 102 26.49 -3.58 -11.48
CA VAL A 102 26.85 -4.94 -11.90
C VAL A 102 26.36 -5.99 -10.88
N LEU A 103 26.63 -5.77 -9.59
CA LEU A 103 26.21 -6.67 -8.50
C LEU A 103 24.69 -6.84 -8.45
N PHE A 104 23.92 -5.77 -8.72
CA PHE A 104 22.45 -5.86 -8.81
C PHE A 104 22.02 -6.87 -9.88
N ASN A 105 22.60 -6.78 -11.08
CA ASN A 105 22.28 -7.68 -12.19
C ASN A 105 22.77 -9.10 -11.91
N GLN A 106 23.95 -9.25 -11.32
CA GLN A 106 24.49 -10.55 -10.95
C GLN A 106 23.57 -11.28 -9.95
N LYS A 107 23.13 -10.59 -8.88
CA LYS A 107 22.15 -11.13 -7.92
C LYS A 107 20.84 -11.52 -8.60
N MET A 108 20.33 -10.68 -9.50
CA MET A 108 19.09 -10.96 -10.25
C MET A 108 19.23 -12.20 -11.15
N ILE A 109 20.38 -12.40 -11.78
CA ILE A 109 20.67 -13.57 -12.63
C ILE A 109 20.78 -14.83 -11.77
N GLU A 110 21.51 -14.78 -10.66
CA GLU A 110 21.66 -15.90 -9.71
C GLU A 110 20.29 -16.35 -9.16
N GLN A 111 19.45 -15.41 -8.75
CA GLN A 111 18.08 -15.67 -8.27
C GLN A 111 17.16 -16.26 -9.34
N SER A 112 17.49 -16.08 -10.63
CA SER A 112 16.67 -16.59 -11.73
C SER A 112 16.81 -18.10 -11.97
N ALA A 113 17.69 -18.80 -11.25
CA ALA A 113 17.91 -20.25 -11.41
C ALA A 113 18.21 -20.71 -12.86
N GLY A 114 18.85 -19.85 -13.64
CA GLY A 114 19.24 -20.10 -15.03
C GLY A 114 18.19 -19.75 -16.09
N LEU A 115 17.16 -18.99 -15.72
CA LEU A 115 16.22 -18.39 -16.69
C LEU A 115 16.81 -17.14 -17.36
N LEU A 116 17.61 -16.33 -16.66
CA LEU A 116 18.29 -15.17 -17.24
C LEU A 116 19.70 -15.52 -17.76
N ALA A 117 20.14 -14.80 -18.79
CA ALA A 117 21.48 -14.97 -19.35
C ALA A 117 22.56 -14.45 -18.38
N PRO A 118 23.72 -15.14 -18.29
CA PRO A 118 24.85 -14.63 -17.54
C PRO A 118 25.37 -13.31 -18.14
N LEU A 119 26.07 -12.53 -17.31
CA LEU A 119 26.82 -11.37 -17.81
C LEU A 119 27.95 -11.86 -18.73
N ASN A 120 28.16 -11.14 -19.83
CA ASN A 120 29.18 -11.47 -20.82
C ASN A 120 30.41 -10.53 -20.78
N GLY A 121 30.37 -9.50 -19.93
CA GLY A 121 31.45 -8.51 -19.75
C GLY A 121 31.49 -7.43 -20.82
N GLN A 122 30.64 -7.53 -21.86
CA GLN A 122 30.49 -6.53 -22.91
C GLN A 122 29.36 -5.56 -22.62
N GLU A 123 28.60 -5.73 -21.53
CA GLU A 123 27.51 -4.84 -21.18
C GLU A 123 28.00 -3.41 -20.94
N ARG A 124 27.26 -2.44 -21.49
CA ARG A 124 27.59 -1.01 -21.42
C ARG A 124 26.42 -0.13 -20.97
N TYR A 125 25.21 -0.67 -20.97
CA TYR A 125 23.99 0.10 -20.80
C TYR A 125 23.04 -0.56 -19.80
N LEU A 126 22.20 0.24 -19.16
CA LEU A 126 21.25 -0.13 -18.11
C LEU A 126 19.84 0.28 -18.54
N SER A 127 19.01 -0.69 -18.91
CA SER A 127 17.64 -0.44 -19.39
C SER A 127 16.72 0.05 -18.27
N VAL A 128 15.97 1.11 -18.54
CA VAL A 128 14.85 1.60 -17.70
C VAL A 128 13.48 1.37 -18.35
N SER A 129 13.44 1.05 -19.64
CA SER A 129 12.26 0.56 -20.35
C SER A 129 12.62 -0.64 -21.24
N SER A 130 11.63 -1.37 -21.75
CA SER A 130 11.82 -2.57 -22.58
C SER A 130 12.66 -3.70 -21.94
N GLY A 131 12.86 -3.67 -20.62
CA GLY A 131 13.76 -4.58 -19.90
C GLY A 131 13.41 -6.06 -20.05
N HIS A 132 12.14 -6.45 -19.85
CA HIS A 132 11.71 -7.85 -19.96
C HIS A 132 11.96 -8.47 -21.34
N LEU A 133 11.66 -7.71 -22.42
CA LEU A 133 11.93 -8.20 -23.78
C LEU A 133 13.44 -8.30 -24.03
N THR A 134 14.20 -7.33 -23.54
CA THR A 134 15.66 -7.33 -23.69
C THR A 134 16.28 -8.53 -23.01
N GLN A 135 15.88 -8.82 -21.77
CA GLN A 135 16.37 -9.97 -21.03
C GLN A 135 15.89 -11.29 -21.64
N PHE A 136 14.68 -11.34 -22.21
CA PHE A 136 14.22 -12.50 -22.99
C PHE A 136 15.10 -12.77 -24.23
N VAL A 137 15.32 -11.75 -25.08
CA VAL A 137 16.19 -11.90 -26.27
C VAL A 137 17.59 -12.34 -25.86
N LYS A 138 18.16 -11.75 -24.80
CA LYS A 138 19.45 -12.16 -24.25
C LYS A 138 19.45 -13.62 -23.76
N ALA A 139 18.38 -14.05 -23.08
CA ALA A 139 18.21 -15.43 -22.61
C ALA A 139 18.08 -16.44 -23.77
N VAL A 140 17.43 -16.06 -24.88
CA VAL A 140 17.36 -16.89 -26.10
C VAL A 140 18.76 -17.09 -26.69
N LEU A 141 19.53 -16.01 -26.82
CA LEU A 141 20.90 -16.06 -27.35
C LEU A 141 21.84 -16.90 -26.47
N ALA A 142 21.59 -16.94 -25.16
CA ALA A 142 22.36 -17.75 -24.21
C ALA A 142 21.81 -19.17 -23.98
N GLN A 143 20.72 -19.56 -24.67
CA GLN A 143 20.05 -20.87 -24.52
C GLN A 143 19.70 -21.21 -23.07
N CYS A 144 19.15 -20.22 -22.35
CA CYS A 144 18.74 -20.35 -20.96
C CYS A 144 17.59 -21.36 -20.78
N LYS A 145 17.42 -21.84 -19.55
CA LYS A 145 16.28 -22.71 -19.18
C LYS A 145 14.96 -21.95 -19.33
N THR A 146 13.88 -22.65 -19.66
CA THR A 146 12.56 -22.04 -19.74
C THR A 146 11.48 -22.97 -19.22
N GLY A 147 10.50 -22.42 -18.50
CA GLY A 147 9.26 -23.13 -18.16
C GLY A 147 8.20 -23.07 -19.27
N GLN A 148 8.43 -22.27 -20.31
CA GLN A 148 7.48 -22.09 -21.41
C GLN A 148 7.65 -23.21 -22.45
N SER A 149 6.76 -24.21 -22.42
CA SER A 149 6.81 -25.37 -23.32
C SER A 149 6.80 -25.00 -24.81
N LEU A 150 6.11 -23.91 -25.17
CA LEU A 150 6.05 -23.37 -26.53
C LEU A 150 7.40 -22.87 -27.06
N LEU A 151 8.29 -22.46 -26.16
CA LEU A 151 9.60 -21.89 -26.49
C LEU A 151 10.75 -22.88 -26.25
N ALA A 152 10.45 -23.99 -25.58
CA ALA A 152 11.42 -24.98 -25.15
C ALA A 152 11.87 -25.88 -26.30
N ASP A 153 13.15 -26.24 -26.31
CA ASP A 153 13.67 -27.39 -27.02
C ASP A 153 13.41 -28.70 -26.25
N THR A 154 13.89 -29.82 -26.78
CA THR A 154 13.77 -31.14 -26.13
C THR A 154 14.46 -31.22 -24.77
N GLY A 155 15.34 -30.27 -24.43
CA GLY A 155 16.06 -30.18 -23.17
C GLY A 155 15.50 -29.13 -22.19
N GLY A 156 14.35 -28.51 -22.50
CA GLY A 156 13.76 -27.47 -21.64
C GLY A 156 14.47 -26.12 -21.70
N ARG A 157 15.19 -25.83 -22.79
CA ARG A 157 15.93 -24.57 -23.02
C ARG A 157 15.32 -23.77 -24.15
N LEU A 158 15.55 -22.46 -24.16
CA LEU A 158 15.04 -21.58 -25.22
C LEU A 158 15.63 -21.96 -26.59
N ASN A 159 14.75 -22.21 -27.56
CA ASN A 159 15.12 -22.61 -28.90
C ASN A 159 15.23 -21.40 -29.86
N ALA A 160 16.43 -20.84 -29.99
CA ALA A 160 16.70 -19.70 -30.87
C ALA A 160 16.35 -19.97 -32.35
N GLN A 161 16.53 -21.20 -32.83
CA GLN A 161 16.25 -21.56 -34.24
C GLN A 161 14.74 -21.51 -34.54
N SER A 162 13.91 -22.03 -33.63
CA SER A 162 12.45 -21.98 -33.75
C SER A 162 11.93 -20.54 -33.69
N LEU A 163 12.47 -19.73 -32.78
CA LEU A 163 12.10 -18.31 -32.63
C LEU A 163 12.52 -17.47 -33.84
N SER A 164 13.67 -17.76 -34.45
CA SER A 164 14.18 -17.05 -35.63
C SER A 164 13.44 -17.35 -36.94
N ARG A 165 12.38 -18.17 -36.89
CA ARG A 165 11.41 -18.30 -38.00
C ARG A 165 10.62 -17.01 -38.19
N ASP A 166 10.41 -16.25 -37.13
CA ASP A 166 9.96 -14.87 -37.21
C ASP A 166 11.16 -13.99 -37.64
N LEU A 167 11.05 -13.38 -38.82
CA LEU A 167 12.11 -12.55 -39.40
C LEU A 167 12.40 -11.31 -38.55
N GLU A 168 11.38 -10.77 -37.87
CA GLU A 168 11.54 -9.61 -37.01
C GLU A 168 12.25 -9.99 -35.71
N PHE A 169 11.92 -11.16 -35.13
CA PHE A 169 12.69 -11.69 -34.00
C PHE A 169 14.16 -11.90 -34.38
N LYS A 170 14.40 -12.54 -35.53
CA LYS A 170 15.76 -12.76 -36.05
C LYS A 170 16.53 -11.44 -36.12
N ARG A 171 15.93 -10.42 -36.75
CA ARG A 171 16.52 -9.07 -36.86
C ARG A 171 16.81 -8.46 -35.49
N LEU A 172 15.87 -8.52 -34.54
CA LEU A 172 16.06 -8.01 -33.18
C LEU A 172 17.18 -8.72 -32.43
N SER A 173 17.34 -10.03 -32.63
CA SER A 173 18.37 -10.83 -31.97
C SER A 173 19.77 -10.60 -32.54
N GLU A 174 19.90 -10.39 -33.86
CA GLU A 174 21.18 -10.22 -34.55
C GLU A 174 21.65 -8.76 -34.55
N GLN A 175 20.73 -7.81 -34.77
CA GLN A 175 21.05 -6.40 -35.00
C GLN A 175 20.60 -5.49 -33.86
N GLY A 176 19.72 -5.96 -32.98
CA GLY A 176 19.10 -5.11 -31.97
C GLY A 176 18.09 -4.12 -32.54
N TRP A 177 17.75 -3.12 -31.73
CA TRP A 177 16.80 -2.06 -32.07
C TRP A 177 17.28 -0.71 -31.57
N SER A 178 16.57 0.35 -31.95
CA SER A 178 16.91 1.72 -31.57
C SER A 178 16.64 1.95 -30.08
N TRP A 179 17.65 2.49 -29.39
CA TRP A 179 17.60 2.90 -27.99
C TRP A 179 17.93 4.38 -27.87
N THR A 180 17.17 5.08 -27.03
CA THR A 180 17.60 6.36 -26.46
C THR A 180 18.59 6.06 -25.33
N ILE A 181 19.83 6.50 -25.48
CA ILE A 181 20.91 6.34 -24.52
C ILE A 181 21.09 7.66 -23.78
N ILE A 182 21.09 7.60 -22.45
CA ILE A 182 21.39 8.73 -21.57
C ILE A 182 22.81 8.59 -21.04
N SER A 183 23.61 9.65 -21.12
CA SER A 183 25.00 9.60 -20.66
C SER A 183 25.10 9.36 -19.15
N SER A 184 26.12 8.61 -18.71
CA SER A 184 26.41 8.35 -17.29
C SER A 184 26.59 9.63 -16.46
N LYS A 185 27.02 10.73 -17.10
CA LYS A 185 27.15 12.04 -16.47
C LYS A 185 25.81 12.61 -15.99
N VAL A 186 24.71 12.25 -16.64
CA VAL A 186 23.37 12.72 -16.28
C VAL A 186 22.95 12.10 -14.96
N GLU A 187 23.11 10.79 -14.78
CA GLU A 187 22.79 10.09 -13.52
C GLU A 187 23.67 10.60 -12.37
N THR A 188 24.92 10.99 -12.66
CA THR A 188 25.81 11.59 -11.65
C THR A 188 25.24 12.90 -11.09
N VAL A 189 24.62 13.72 -11.95
CA VAL A 189 24.02 14.99 -11.53
C VAL A 189 22.61 14.79 -10.95
N TRP A 190 21.85 13.84 -11.50
CA TRP A 190 20.49 13.51 -11.08
C TRP A 190 20.32 12.01 -10.81
N PRO A 191 20.70 11.54 -9.61
CA PRO A 191 20.63 10.12 -9.26
C PRO A 191 19.23 9.51 -9.32
N ASP A 192 18.17 10.32 -9.16
CA ASP A 192 16.77 9.87 -9.20
C ASP A 192 16.15 9.91 -10.62
N LEU A 193 16.85 10.46 -11.61
CA LEU A 193 16.30 10.59 -12.96
C LEU A 193 15.95 9.26 -13.63
N PRO A 194 16.72 8.15 -13.45
CA PRO A 194 16.32 6.85 -13.99
C PRO A 194 14.97 6.36 -13.45
N SER A 195 14.62 6.65 -12.19
CA SER A 195 13.30 6.33 -11.62
C SER A 195 12.17 7.14 -12.28
N ILE A 196 12.42 8.41 -12.61
CA ILE A 196 11.43 9.26 -13.31
C ILE A 196 11.22 8.75 -14.74
N ALA A 197 12.32 8.42 -15.44
CA ALA A 197 12.30 7.85 -16.78
C ALA A 197 11.50 6.55 -16.82
N GLU A 198 11.76 5.65 -15.86
CA GLU A 198 11.06 4.38 -15.72
C GLU A 198 9.55 4.57 -15.52
N LYS A 199 9.14 5.40 -14.56
CA LYS A 199 7.72 5.68 -14.31
C LYS A 199 7.03 6.25 -15.53
N ALA A 200 7.66 7.22 -16.21
CA ALA A 200 7.12 7.83 -17.42
C ALA A 200 6.96 6.81 -18.55
N LEU A 201 8.00 6.02 -18.84
CA LEU A 201 8.04 5.11 -20.00
C LEU A 201 7.27 3.81 -19.76
N ASN A 202 7.11 3.37 -18.51
CA ASN A 202 6.24 2.25 -18.18
C ASN A 202 4.77 2.69 -18.16
N SER A 203 4.46 3.96 -17.85
CA SER A 203 3.09 4.48 -17.91
C SER A 203 2.50 4.51 -19.33
N SER A 204 3.33 4.76 -20.36
CA SER A 204 2.90 4.70 -21.76
C SER A 204 2.77 3.25 -22.27
N ASN A 205 3.46 2.30 -21.63
CA ASN A 205 3.40 0.86 -21.92
C ASN A 205 2.28 0.11 -21.16
N ILE A 206 1.42 0.82 -20.40
CA ILE A 206 0.28 0.22 -19.68
C ILE A 206 -0.67 -0.54 -20.62
N ALA A 207 -0.63 -0.27 -21.93
CA ALA A 207 -1.36 -1.05 -22.93
C ALA A 207 -0.87 -2.51 -23.08
N PHE A 208 0.35 -2.87 -22.65
CA PHE A 208 0.95 -4.20 -22.91
C PHE A 208 1.55 -4.95 -21.71
N THR A 209 1.90 -4.28 -20.61
CA THR A 209 2.27 -4.96 -19.34
C THR A 209 1.96 -4.03 -18.17
N GLY A 210 0.88 -4.31 -17.44
CA GLY A 210 0.44 -3.47 -16.32
C GLY A 210 1.38 -3.53 -15.10
N GLN A 211 1.36 -2.47 -14.29
CA GLN A 211 1.96 -2.45 -12.95
C GLN A 211 1.46 -3.66 -12.13
N ASN A 212 2.36 -4.29 -11.38
CA ASN A 212 1.97 -5.40 -10.50
C ASN A 212 1.79 -4.95 -9.04
N GLU A 213 1.19 -5.82 -8.23
CA GLU A 213 0.82 -5.48 -6.85
C GLU A 213 2.04 -5.17 -5.97
N VAL A 214 3.09 -5.96 -6.07
CA VAL A 214 4.32 -5.77 -5.27
C VAL A 214 5.04 -4.48 -5.65
N GLU A 215 5.05 -4.13 -6.94
CA GLU A 215 5.60 -2.88 -7.45
C GLU A 215 4.86 -1.66 -6.90
N LEU A 216 3.52 -1.70 -6.83
CA LEU A 216 2.75 -0.64 -6.15
C LEU A 216 3.17 -0.49 -4.69
N LEU A 217 3.27 -1.60 -3.94
CA LEU A 217 3.66 -1.54 -2.54
C LEU A 217 5.08 -0.98 -2.36
N MET A 218 6.03 -1.34 -3.23
CA MET A 218 7.39 -0.78 -3.21
C MET A 218 7.41 0.71 -3.51
N GLN A 219 6.55 1.20 -4.42
CA GLN A 219 6.40 2.64 -4.67
C GLN A 219 5.86 3.37 -3.43
N LEU A 220 4.89 2.77 -2.72
CA LEU A 220 4.39 3.32 -1.47
C LEU A 220 5.48 3.39 -0.38
N VAL A 221 6.37 2.38 -0.28
CA VAL A 221 7.55 2.44 0.60
C VAL A 221 8.42 3.65 0.26
N GLN A 222 8.75 3.84 -1.02
CA GLN A 222 9.60 4.95 -1.45
C GLN A 222 8.96 6.31 -1.14
N MET A 223 7.64 6.45 -1.35
CA MET A 223 6.92 7.68 -1.05
C MET A 223 6.84 7.95 0.45
N ALA A 224 6.52 6.93 1.26
CA ALA A 224 6.47 7.05 2.71
C ALA A 224 7.83 7.43 3.31
N ASN A 225 8.93 6.88 2.77
CA ASN A 225 10.29 7.20 3.20
C ASN A 225 10.71 8.62 2.81
N ARG A 226 10.25 9.12 1.65
CA ARG A 226 10.56 10.48 1.17
C ARG A 226 9.75 11.54 1.90
N ASN A 227 8.48 11.26 2.22
CA ASN A 227 7.59 12.20 2.89
C ASN A 227 6.79 11.52 4.02
N PRO A 228 7.33 11.52 5.25
CA PRO A 228 6.64 11.00 6.43
C PRO A 228 5.36 11.80 6.73
N GLY A 229 4.21 11.31 6.27
CA GLY A 229 2.91 11.99 6.39
C GLY A 229 2.10 12.03 5.10
N VAL A 230 2.66 11.54 3.98
CA VAL A 230 1.92 11.39 2.72
C VAL A 230 0.67 10.54 2.91
N ASN A 231 -0.46 10.97 2.33
CA ASN A 231 -1.66 10.15 2.26
C ASN A 231 -1.41 9.02 1.26
N LEU A 232 -1.16 7.80 1.75
CA LEU A 232 -0.78 6.67 0.91
C LEU A 232 -1.92 6.15 0.06
N GLN A 233 -3.17 6.41 0.46
CA GLN A 233 -4.36 6.02 -0.30
C GLN A 233 -4.52 6.93 -1.53
N GLU A 234 -4.31 8.24 -1.36
CA GLU A 234 -4.25 9.20 -2.48
C GLU A 234 -3.03 8.91 -3.37
N ALA A 235 -1.87 8.64 -2.79
CA ALA A 235 -0.68 8.26 -3.53
C ALA A 235 -0.92 7.01 -4.38
N ALA A 236 -1.52 5.96 -3.81
CA ALA A 236 -1.86 4.75 -4.56
C ALA A 236 -2.82 5.02 -5.71
N ALA A 237 -3.82 5.88 -5.51
CA ALA A 237 -4.76 6.28 -6.57
C ALA A 237 -4.06 7.06 -7.70
N GLN A 238 -3.10 7.93 -7.35
CA GLN A 238 -2.30 8.68 -8.33
C GLN A 238 -1.35 7.77 -9.12
N LEU A 239 -0.80 6.73 -8.50
CA LEU A 239 0.07 5.75 -9.16
C LEU A 239 -0.74 4.80 -10.06
N CYS A 240 -1.97 4.46 -9.69
CA CYS A 240 -2.83 3.53 -10.41
C CYS A 240 -3.96 4.22 -11.19
N GLN A 241 -3.62 5.13 -12.11
CA GLN A 241 -4.63 5.85 -12.90
C GLN A 241 -5.38 4.96 -13.89
N THR A 242 -4.75 3.86 -14.31
CA THR A 242 -5.24 2.92 -15.34
C THR A 242 -4.89 1.47 -14.96
N GLY A 243 -5.51 0.50 -15.63
CA GLY A 243 -5.28 -0.93 -15.39
C GLY A 243 -6.09 -1.54 -14.23
N PRO A 244 -5.95 -2.85 -13.98
CA PRO A 244 -6.79 -3.58 -13.03
C PRO A 244 -6.55 -3.19 -11.57
N LEU A 245 -5.34 -2.71 -11.22
CA LEU A 245 -5.01 -2.28 -9.86
C LEU A 245 -5.87 -1.10 -9.39
N LYS A 246 -6.36 -0.26 -10.31
CA LYS A 246 -7.14 0.93 -9.98
C LYS A 246 -8.33 0.63 -9.07
N SER A 247 -9.01 -0.51 -9.27
CA SER A 247 -10.20 -0.85 -8.48
C SER A 247 -9.91 -1.29 -7.04
N TYR A 248 -8.64 -1.56 -6.68
CA TYR A 248 -8.27 -2.06 -5.35
C TYR A 248 -6.96 -1.49 -4.78
N CYS A 249 -6.35 -0.50 -5.44
CA CYS A 249 -5.13 0.17 -4.97
C CYS A 249 -5.31 0.79 -3.56
N SER A 250 -6.51 1.29 -3.24
CA SER A 250 -6.82 1.81 -1.91
C SER A 250 -6.85 0.73 -0.83
N ASP A 251 -7.28 -0.50 -1.16
CA ASP A 251 -7.25 -1.61 -0.19
C ASP A 251 -5.81 -2.07 0.07
N MET A 252 -4.95 -2.00 -0.94
CA MET A 252 -3.51 -2.26 -0.80
C MET A 252 -2.83 -1.20 0.07
N ALA A 253 -3.13 0.08 -0.15
CA ALA A 253 -2.64 1.18 0.68
C ALA A 253 -3.10 1.01 2.14
N ARG A 254 -4.37 0.64 2.36
CA ARG A 254 -4.87 0.34 3.71
C ARG A 254 -4.12 -0.82 4.37
N TRP A 255 -3.87 -1.91 3.64
CA TRP A 255 -3.06 -3.01 4.18
C TRP A 255 -1.64 -2.54 4.50
N PHE A 256 -1.05 -1.70 3.64
CA PHE A 256 0.26 -1.14 3.86
C PHE A 256 0.32 -0.35 5.17
N GLU A 257 -0.61 0.58 5.37
CA GLU A 257 -0.69 1.42 6.56
C GLU A 257 -0.89 0.62 7.84
N LEU A 258 -1.76 -0.40 7.81
CA LEU A 258 -2.17 -1.12 9.01
C LEU A 258 -1.26 -2.32 9.36
N TYR A 259 -0.73 -3.01 8.35
CA TYR A 259 -0.17 -4.36 8.55
C TYR A 259 1.21 -4.58 7.93
N SER A 260 1.74 -3.68 7.09
CA SER A 260 3.06 -3.91 6.46
C SER A 260 4.25 -3.60 7.35
N CYS A 261 3.99 -3.13 8.58
CA CYS A 261 5.00 -2.61 9.50
C CYS A 261 5.84 -1.51 8.82
N LYS A 262 5.16 -0.46 8.31
CA LYS A 262 5.77 0.65 7.55
C LYS A 262 6.63 0.19 6.37
N GLY A 263 6.21 -0.88 5.70
CA GLY A 263 6.91 -1.42 4.55
C GLY A 263 8.01 -2.43 4.85
N MET A 264 8.33 -2.73 6.11
CA MET A 264 9.40 -3.68 6.47
C MET A 264 9.17 -5.07 5.86
N PHE A 265 7.91 -5.51 5.80
CA PHE A 265 7.55 -6.79 5.20
C PHE A 265 7.92 -6.90 3.72
N LEU A 266 8.08 -5.78 3.02
CA LEU A 266 8.43 -5.77 1.60
C LEU A 266 9.90 -6.15 1.36
N GLN A 267 10.77 -6.06 2.39
CA GLN A 267 12.14 -6.57 2.31
C GLN A 267 12.19 -8.09 2.12
N PHE A 268 11.16 -8.80 2.58
CA PHE A 268 10.96 -10.24 2.34
C PHE A 268 10.05 -10.49 1.14
N LEU A 269 8.88 -9.84 1.09
CA LEU A 269 7.83 -10.16 0.13
C LEU A 269 8.27 -9.89 -1.32
N ALA A 270 9.05 -8.83 -1.55
CA ALA A 270 9.57 -8.50 -2.87
C ALA A 270 10.52 -9.57 -3.44
N PRO A 271 11.64 -9.95 -2.78
CA PRO A 271 12.50 -11.03 -3.28
C PRO A 271 11.77 -12.38 -3.33
N PHE A 272 10.93 -12.69 -2.34
CA PHE A 272 10.14 -13.93 -2.33
C PHE A 272 9.21 -14.04 -3.55
N SER A 273 8.50 -12.96 -3.89
CA SER A 273 7.60 -12.92 -5.05
C SER A 273 8.33 -13.11 -6.38
N LYS A 274 9.61 -12.70 -6.47
CA LYS A 274 10.42 -12.92 -7.68
C LYS A 274 10.86 -14.37 -7.83
N GLU A 275 11.24 -15.01 -6.72
CA GLU A 275 11.72 -16.40 -6.72
C GLU A 275 10.57 -17.40 -6.95
N PHE A 276 9.41 -17.17 -6.31
CA PHE A 276 8.29 -18.13 -6.32
C PHE A 276 7.12 -17.75 -7.23
N GLY A 277 7.00 -16.47 -7.60
CA GLY A 277 5.86 -15.90 -8.31
C GLY A 277 6.06 -15.81 -9.82
N GLU A 278 5.34 -16.66 -10.54
CA GLU A 278 5.10 -16.55 -11.98
C GLU A 278 4.16 -15.36 -12.29
N ALA A 279 4.57 -14.11 -12.07
CA ALA A 279 3.74 -12.93 -12.36
C ALA A 279 2.27 -13.03 -11.84
N ILE A 280 2.06 -13.66 -10.68
CA ILE A 280 0.75 -13.93 -10.10
C ILE A 280 0.29 -12.70 -9.30
N ASN A 281 -0.94 -12.25 -9.52
CA ASN A 281 -1.59 -11.24 -8.69
C ASN A 281 -2.59 -11.88 -7.72
N CYS A 282 -2.82 -11.30 -6.55
CA CYS A 282 -3.84 -11.76 -5.61
C CYS A 282 -5.25 -11.29 -6.03
N GLY A 283 -5.35 -10.09 -6.60
CA GLY A 283 -6.57 -9.47 -7.11
C GLY A 283 -7.44 -8.82 -6.05
N GLN A 284 -8.44 -8.07 -6.52
CA GLN A 284 -9.32 -7.21 -5.71
C GLN A 284 -9.99 -7.94 -4.54
N GLU A 285 -10.58 -9.11 -4.78
CA GLU A 285 -11.32 -9.84 -3.74
C GLU A 285 -10.42 -10.18 -2.55
N PHE A 286 -9.19 -10.62 -2.81
CA PHE A 286 -8.22 -10.92 -1.77
C PHE A 286 -7.80 -9.63 -1.03
N TRP A 287 -7.42 -8.58 -1.76
CA TRP A 287 -6.94 -7.34 -1.16
C TRP A 287 -7.98 -6.63 -0.29
N SER A 288 -9.24 -6.63 -0.72
CA SER A 288 -10.35 -6.09 0.08
C SER A 288 -10.45 -6.74 1.47
N MET A 289 -10.21 -8.06 1.55
CA MET A 289 -10.22 -8.80 2.82
C MET A 289 -8.90 -8.65 3.57
N CYS A 290 -7.77 -8.65 2.87
CA CYS A 290 -6.45 -8.53 3.45
C CYS A 290 -6.23 -7.16 4.12
N GLY A 291 -6.83 -6.08 3.59
CA GLY A 291 -6.84 -4.76 4.23
C GLY A 291 -7.94 -4.58 5.29
N SER A 292 -8.92 -5.48 5.38
CA SER A 292 -10.06 -5.35 6.30
C SER A 292 -9.67 -5.58 7.76
N PRO A 293 -10.28 -4.88 8.73
CA PRO A 293 -10.05 -5.14 10.16
C PRO A 293 -10.59 -6.52 10.56
N LEU A 294 -9.79 -7.26 11.34
CA LEU A 294 -10.20 -8.51 12.00
C LEU A 294 -10.26 -8.31 13.52
N HIS A 295 -10.86 -9.27 14.22
CA HIS A 295 -11.00 -9.23 15.69
C HIS A 295 -9.64 -9.26 16.41
N ALA A 296 -8.67 -9.99 15.86
CA ALA A 296 -7.29 -10.03 16.33
C ALA A 296 -6.36 -9.38 15.29
N GLN A 297 -5.31 -8.72 15.79
CA GLN A 297 -4.21 -8.22 14.97
C GLN A 297 -3.31 -9.39 14.61
N ILE A 298 -3.31 -9.75 13.33
CA ILE A 298 -2.54 -10.87 12.80
C ILE A 298 -1.66 -10.46 11.61
N PRO A 299 -0.81 -9.42 11.75
CA PRO A 299 0.01 -8.91 10.66
C PRO A 299 0.90 -10.00 10.04
N MET A 300 1.46 -10.91 10.85
CA MET A 300 2.33 -11.97 10.34
C MET A 300 1.57 -13.03 9.55
N VAL A 301 0.40 -13.47 10.04
CA VAL A 301 -0.42 -14.42 9.29
C VAL A 301 -0.95 -13.77 8.01
N ARG A 302 -1.27 -12.46 7.99
CA ARG A 302 -1.62 -11.75 6.74
C ARG A 302 -0.45 -11.72 5.74
N LEU A 303 0.78 -11.48 6.22
CA LEU A 303 1.98 -11.61 5.40
C LEU A 303 2.12 -13.05 4.86
N GLY A 304 1.85 -14.04 5.71
CA GLY A 304 1.83 -15.45 5.34
C GLY A 304 0.81 -15.78 4.25
N MET A 305 -0.39 -15.20 4.34
CA MET A 305 -1.45 -15.35 3.33
C MET A 305 -1.04 -14.75 1.99
N LEU A 306 -0.37 -13.59 1.99
CA LEU A 306 0.21 -12.99 0.78
C LEU A 306 1.27 -13.90 0.16
N ALA A 307 2.25 -14.35 0.95
CA ALA A 307 3.28 -15.27 0.49
C ALA A 307 2.68 -16.57 -0.07
N THR A 308 1.66 -17.11 0.59
CA THR A 308 0.94 -18.32 0.14
C THR A 308 0.28 -18.14 -1.22
N ASN A 309 -0.35 -16.99 -1.47
CA ASN A 309 -0.96 -16.70 -2.77
C ASN A 309 0.09 -16.43 -3.86
N TYR A 310 1.18 -15.72 -3.57
CA TYR A 310 2.26 -15.52 -4.53
C TYR A 310 2.99 -16.82 -4.90
N ALA A 311 3.01 -17.81 -4.00
CA ALA A 311 3.56 -19.14 -4.23
C ALA A 311 2.50 -20.19 -4.60
N ALA A 312 1.30 -19.78 -5.01
CA ALA A 312 0.24 -20.71 -5.37
C ALA A 312 0.68 -21.66 -6.50
N PRO A 313 0.32 -22.95 -6.46
CA PRO A 313 0.56 -23.87 -7.58
C PRO A 313 -0.32 -23.47 -8.77
N SER A 314 0.12 -23.76 -10.00
CA SER A 314 -0.61 -23.37 -11.22
C SER A 314 -2.05 -23.91 -11.27
N SER A 315 -2.34 -25.03 -10.60
CA SER A 315 -3.70 -25.58 -10.42
C SER A 315 -4.65 -24.72 -9.58
N LYS A 316 -4.09 -23.75 -8.85
CA LYS A 316 -4.80 -22.76 -8.01
C LYS A 316 -4.64 -21.33 -8.54
N VAL A 317 -4.18 -21.19 -9.78
CA VAL A 317 -4.13 -19.91 -10.49
C VAL A 317 -5.20 -19.93 -11.58
N SER A 318 -6.07 -18.93 -11.58
CA SER A 318 -7.13 -18.78 -12.58
C SER A 318 -7.10 -17.37 -13.13
N ASN A 319 -7.00 -17.23 -14.47
CA ASN A 319 -6.91 -15.93 -15.15
C ASN A 319 -5.77 -15.03 -14.60
N GLY A 320 -4.63 -15.63 -14.26
CA GLY A 320 -3.49 -14.90 -13.68
C GLY A 320 -3.67 -14.45 -12.22
N LEU A 321 -4.77 -14.85 -11.57
CA LEU A 321 -5.06 -14.55 -10.17
C LEU A 321 -4.87 -15.79 -9.28
N ALA A 322 -4.22 -15.61 -8.14
CA ALA A 322 -4.14 -16.62 -7.10
C ALA A 322 -5.52 -16.89 -6.49
N ARG A 323 -5.86 -18.17 -6.34
CA ARG A 323 -7.11 -18.67 -5.74
C ARG A 323 -6.85 -19.73 -4.67
N LEU A 324 -5.62 -19.78 -4.12
CA LEU A 324 -5.29 -20.71 -3.04
C LEU A 324 -5.90 -20.24 -1.72
N VAL A 325 -5.73 -18.96 -1.39
CA VAL A 325 -6.37 -18.27 -0.27
C VAL A 325 -7.46 -17.33 -0.82
N VAL A 326 -8.69 -17.53 -0.37
CA VAL A 326 -9.89 -16.85 -0.89
C VAL A 326 -10.67 -16.17 0.23
N LYS A 327 -11.69 -15.37 -0.12
CA LYS A 327 -12.53 -14.62 0.83
C LYS A 327 -13.09 -15.47 1.97
N SER A 328 -13.56 -16.69 1.69
CA SER A 328 -14.12 -17.58 2.72
C SER A 328 -13.09 -18.01 3.77
N ASP A 329 -11.79 -17.98 3.45
CA ASP A 329 -10.74 -18.27 4.42
C ASP A 329 -10.57 -17.15 5.44
N PHE A 330 -10.68 -15.89 5.02
CA PHE A 330 -10.68 -14.74 5.95
C PHE A 330 -11.86 -14.78 6.91
N GLU A 331 -13.02 -15.30 6.47
CA GLU A 331 -14.17 -15.49 7.36
C GLU A 331 -13.92 -16.59 8.40
N LYS A 332 -13.18 -17.66 8.05
CA LYS A 332 -12.80 -18.70 9.02
C LYS A 332 -11.92 -18.17 10.15
N LEU A 333 -11.08 -17.17 9.88
CA LEU A 333 -10.20 -16.55 10.88
C LEU A 333 -11.00 -15.86 12.02
N LYS A 334 -12.28 -15.56 11.79
CA LYS A 334 -13.17 -15.00 12.82
C LYS A 334 -13.76 -16.08 13.74
N SER A 335 -13.56 -17.36 13.43
CA SER A 335 -14.11 -18.47 14.20
C SER A 335 -13.29 -18.75 15.46
N PRO A 336 -13.93 -18.89 16.64
CA PRO A 336 -13.25 -19.27 17.88
C PRO A 336 -12.46 -20.58 17.77
N LYS A 337 -12.89 -21.49 16.89
CA LYS A 337 -12.25 -22.81 16.68
C LYS A 337 -10.83 -22.70 16.13
N VAL A 338 -10.53 -21.64 15.38
CA VAL A 338 -9.24 -21.45 14.72
C VAL A 338 -8.33 -20.51 15.53
N MET A 339 -8.87 -19.77 16.50
CA MET A 339 -8.14 -18.73 17.24
C MET A 339 -6.88 -19.23 17.96
N ALA A 340 -6.91 -20.43 18.55
CA ALA A 340 -5.74 -20.99 19.23
C ALA A 340 -4.59 -21.22 18.24
N VAL A 341 -4.85 -21.95 17.16
CA VAL A 341 -3.86 -22.23 16.09
C VAL A 341 -3.42 -20.94 15.41
N LEU A 342 -4.34 -19.98 15.22
CA LEU A 342 -4.04 -18.67 14.63
C LEU A 342 -3.04 -17.90 15.48
N ASN A 343 -3.25 -17.83 16.80
CA ASN A 343 -2.34 -17.15 17.72
C ASN A 343 -0.98 -17.84 17.79
N ASP A 344 -0.96 -19.18 17.81
CA ASP A 344 0.28 -19.95 17.79
C ASP A 344 1.09 -19.65 16.52
N CYS A 345 0.44 -19.69 15.36
CA CYS A 345 1.05 -19.36 14.07
C CYS A 345 1.54 -17.90 14.00
N GLU A 346 0.77 -16.95 14.49
CA GLU A 346 1.17 -15.53 14.57
C GLU A 346 2.44 -15.37 15.42
N ASN A 347 2.49 -16.03 16.59
CA ASN A 347 3.63 -15.97 17.50
C ASN A 347 4.90 -16.59 16.91
N ILE A 348 4.81 -17.78 16.30
CA ILE A 348 6.02 -18.41 15.71
C ILE A 348 6.52 -17.63 14.48
N LEU A 349 5.62 -17.04 13.69
CA LEU A 349 6.02 -16.20 12.57
C LEU A 349 6.73 -14.93 13.06
N TYR A 350 6.23 -14.34 14.16
CA TYR A 350 6.89 -13.22 14.83
C TYR A 350 8.30 -13.60 15.31
N GLN A 351 8.44 -14.70 16.04
CA GLN A 351 9.74 -15.19 16.52
C GLN A 351 10.71 -15.52 15.38
N ALA A 352 10.22 -16.09 14.29
CA ALA A 352 11.02 -16.37 13.11
C ALA A 352 11.47 -15.08 12.40
N TRP A 353 10.60 -14.06 12.33
CA TRP A 353 10.95 -12.76 11.77
C TRP A 353 12.11 -12.11 12.52
N GLU A 354 12.09 -12.10 13.85
CA GLU A 354 13.18 -11.54 14.67
C GLU A 354 14.53 -12.22 14.38
N LYS A 355 14.53 -13.51 14.02
CA LYS A 355 15.74 -14.25 13.66
C LYS A 355 16.28 -13.90 12.27
N ILE A 356 15.41 -13.59 11.31
CA ILE A 356 15.81 -13.37 9.91
C ILE A 356 15.90 -11.91 9.51
N GLU A 357 15.31 -10.98 10.26
CA GLU A 357 15.18 -9.56 9.86
C GLU A 357 16.53 -8.99 9.43
N LYS A 358 17.58 -9.27 10.19
CA LYS A 358 18.96 -8.82 9.90
C LYS A 358 19.65 -9.58 8.77
N LEU A 359 19.11 -10.75 8.39
CA LEU A 359 19.60 -11.58 7.30
C LEU A 359 18.95 -11.21 5.97
N LEU A 360 17.76 -10.59 5.98
CA LEU A 360 17.10 -10.17 4.75
C LEU A 360 17.95 -9.14 3.97
N PRO A 361 17.97 -9.19 2.63
CA PRO A 361 17.20 -10.05 1.74
C PRO A 361 17.99 -11.30 1.25
N CYS A 362 18.75 -11.97 2.13
CA CYS A 362 19.45 -13.22 1.81
C CYS A 362 18.49 -14.28 1.22
N PRO A 363 18.78 -14.86 0.04
CA PRO A 363 17.89 -15.82 -0.63
C PRO A 363 17.49 -17.00 0.25
N GLU A 364 18.42 -17.54 1.01
CA GLU A 364 18.17 -18.69 1.88
C GLU A 364 17.23 -18.33 3.04
N ALA A 365 17.42 -17.15 3.64
CA ALA A 365 16.53 -16.64 4.69
C ALA A 365 15.12 -16.34 4.14
N VAL A 366 15.04 -15.72 2.96
CA VAL A 366 13.79 -15.44 2.23
C VAL A 366 13.04 -16.73 1.95
N LYS A 367 13.73 -17.75 1.43
CA LYS A 367 13.14 -19.06 1.14
C LYS A 367 12.68 -19.78 2.40
N ALA A 368 13.51 -19.87 3.44
CA ALA A 368 13.16 -20.53 4.68
C ALA A 368 11.92 -19.90 5.34
N PHE A 369 11.90 -18.57 5.43
CA PHE A 369 10.76 -17.85 5.99
C PHE A 369 9.51 -17.94 5.11
N GLY A 370 9.67 -17.86 3.78
CA GLY A 370 8.57 -18.04 2.85
C GLY A 370 7.89 -19.40 2.98
N MET A 371 8.67 -20.47 3.17
CA MET A 371 8.12 -21.80 3.43
C MET A 371 7.42 -21.89 4.78
N LEU A 372 7.96 -21.28 5.83
CA LEU A 372 7.29 -21.15 7.13
C LEU A 372 5.93 -20.44 6.99
N CYS A 373 5.90 -19.28 6.31
CA CYS A 373 4.68 -18.53 6.00
C CYS A 373 3.61 -19.39 5.31
N ILE A 374 3.99 -20.16 4.29
CA ILE A 374 3.09 -21.04 3.56
C ILE A 374 2.53 -22.11 4.49
N ARG A 375 3.39 -22.82 5.22
CA ARG A 375 2.98 -23.93 6.11
C ARG A 375 2.05 -23.43 7.23
N CYS A 376 2.37 -22.31 7.88
CA CYS A 376 1.53 -21.71 8.91
C CYS A 376 0.16 -21.31 8.36
N THR A 377 0.12 -20.68 7.18
CA THR A 377 -1.14 -20.27 6.55
C THR A 377 -2.00 -21.49 6.21
N LEU A 378 -1.41 -22.53 5.63
CA LEU A 378 -2.15 -23.73 5.27
C LEU A 378 -2.65 -24.49 6.49
N LEU A 379 -1.89 -24.52 7.59
CA LEU A 379 -2.33 -25.10 8.86
C LEU A 379 -3.54 -24.36 9.44
N VAL A 380 -3.45 -23.03 9.54
CA VAL A 380 -4.55 -22.17 10.03
C VAL A 380 -5.82 -22.35 9.21
N LEU A 381 -5.69 -22.51 7.89
CA LEU A 381 -6.82 -22.65 6.98
C LEU A 381 -7.30 -24.10 6.77
N SER A 382 -6.60 -25.08 7.37
CA SER A 382 -6.79 -26.52 7.16
C SER A 382 -6.73 -26.91 5.68
N LYS A 383 -5.75 -26.36 4.95
CA LYS A 383 -5.53 -26.47 3.50
C LYS A 383 -4.19 -27.12 3.13
N GLU A 384 -3.55 -27.83 4.04
CA GLU A 384 -2.19 -28.36 3.87
C GLU A 384 -2.01 -29.22 2.61
N LYS A 385 -3.02 -30.03 2.26
CA LYS A 385 -3.03 -30.84 1.03
C LYS A 385 -3.09 -30.03 -0.27
N MET A 386 -3.46 -28.75 -0.20
CA MET A 386 -3.53 -27.83 -1.35
C MET A 386 -2.23 -27.03 -1.55
N GLY A 387 -1.28 -27.12 -0.62
CA GLY A 387 0.03 -26.48 -0.72
C GLY A 387 0.93 -27.18 -1.73
N ARG A 388 2.01 -26.49 -2.13
CA ARG A 388 3.02 -27.05 -3.04
C ARG A 388 3.68 -28.33 -2.52
N GLU A 389 3.84 -28.46 -1.21
CA GLU A 389 4.44 -29.65 -0.59
C GLU A 389 3.44 -30.81 -0.47
N GLY A 390 2.13 -30.54 -0.38
CA GLY A 390 1.11 -31.56 -0.14
C GLY A 390 1.23 -32.28 1.22
N ILE A 391 2.06 -31.77 2.13
CA ILE A 391 2.35 -32.36 3.45
C ILE A 391 1.40 -31.77 4.49
N VAL A 392 0.81 -32.62 5.33
CA VAL A 392 0.00 -32.24 6.49
C VAL A 392 0.92 -32.13 7.72
N HIS A 393 0.90 -30.99 8.39
CA HIS A 393 1.72 -30.72 9.56
C HIS A 393 0.89 -30.89 10.83
N LYS A 394 1.44 -31.51 11.88
CA LYS A 394 0.63 -31.83 13.07
C LYS A 394 0.44 -30.61 13.98
N SER A 395 1.41 -29.69 14.00
CA SER A 395 1.40 -28.54 14.90
C SER A 395 2.20 -27.36 14.34
N ALA A 396 1.99 -26.18 14.89
CA ALA A 396 2.81 -25.00 14.61
C ALA A 396 4.28 -25.19 15.04
N ILE A 397 4.51 -25.95 16.11
CA ILE A 397 5.85 -26.27 16.64
C ILE A 397 6.64 -27.12 15.62
N ASP A 398 6.01 -28.15 15.05
CA ASP A 398 6.64 -28.98 14.01
C ASP A 398 7.10 -28.14 12.81
N ILE A 399 6.32 -27.11 12.46
CA ILE A 399 6.65 -26.20 11.36
C ILE A 399 7.85 -25.32 11.73
N MET A 400 7.90 -24.81 12.96
CA MET A 400 9.02 -24.02 13.46
C MET A 400 10.33 -24.83 13.48
N ASP A 401 10.28 -26.09 13.91
CA ASP A 401 11.46 -26.99 13.89
C ASP A 401 11.99 -27.20 12.46
N LEU A 402 11.10 -27.31 11.46
CA LEU A 402 11.49 -27.40 10.05
C LEU A 402 12.16 -26.11 9.57
N PHE A 403 11.63 -24.96 9.97
CA PHE A 403 12.23 -23.65 9.67
C PHE A 403 13.64 -23.54 10.27
N GLU A 404 13.82 -23.91 11.54
CA GLU A 404 15.13 -23.83 12.20
C GLU A 404 16.16 -24.75 11.54
N LYS A 405 15.77 -25.97 11.15
CA LYS A 405 16.64 -26.87 10.38
C LYS A 405 17.02 -26.30 9.02
N GLN A 406 16.07 -25.67 8.32
CA GLN A 406 16.33 -25.03 7.02
C GLN A 406 17.29 -23.83 7.16
N LEU A 407 17.14 -23.03 8.22
CA LEU A 407 17.99 -21.88 8.48
C LEU A 407 19.41 -22.30 8.89
N GLN A 408 19.56 -23.36 9.69
CA GLN A 408 20.87 -23.91 10.08
C GLN A 408 21.62 -24.54 8.89
N GLY A 409 20.91 -25.23 7.98
CA GLY A 409 21.51 -25.75 6.75
C GLY A 409 22.02 -24.63 5.82
N ALA A 410 21.35 -23.47 5.82
CA ALA A 410 21.77 -22.30 5.06
C ALA A 410 23.02 -21.61 5.63
N THR A 411 23.15 -21.50 6.95
CA THR A 411 24.31 -20.85 7.60
C THR A 411 25.57 -21.72 7.57
N ALA A 412 25.44 -23.05 7.54
CA ALA A 412 26.58 -23.96 7.36
C ALA A 412 27.19 -23.91 5.94
N SER A 413 26.42 -23.44 4.95
CA SER A 413 26.85 -23.39 3.55
C SER A 413 27.54 -22.07 3.16
N SER A 414 27.46 -21.05 4.02
CA SER A 414 27.95 -19.68 3.74
C SER A 414 29.23 -19.28 4.49
N SER A 415 29.90 -20.22 5.17
CA SER A 415 31.13 -19.95 5.94
C SER A 415 32.41 -19.84 5.08
N SER A 416 32.40 -18.98 4.07
CA SER A 416 33.63 -18.48 3.43
C SER A 416 33.44 -17.03 2.95
N GLY A 417 33.72 -16.07 3.83
CA GLY A 417 33.76 -14.65 3.49
C GLY A 417 33.35 -13.75 4.65
N LYS A 418 34.29 -13.41 5.55
CA LYS A 418 34.09 -12.30 6.49
C LYS A 418 34.26 -10.98 5.73
N VAL A 419 33.20 -10.18 5.67
CA VAL A 419 33.29 -8.75 5.39
C VAL A 419 32.73 -8.01 6.59
N GLU A 420 33.58 -7.26 7.28
CA GLU A 420 33.16 -6.26 8.27
C GLU A 420 32.55 -5.07 7.53
N VAL A 421 31.31 -4.71 7.88
CA VAL A 421 30.66 -3.49 7.41
C VAL A 421 30.32 -2.61 8.61
N SER A 422 30.79 -1.37 8.52
CA SER A 422 30.62 -0.27 9.47
C SER A 422 29.16 0.19 9.64
N LYS A 423 28.80 0.55 10.87
CA LYS A 423 27.48 1.07 11.29
C LYS A 423 27.08 2.36 10.56
N PRO A 424 25.82 2.48 10.09
CA PRO A 424 25.14 3.75 9.92
C PRO A 424 24.35 4.13 11.19
N ALA A 425 24.17 5.44 11.35
CA ALA A 425 23.62 6.12 12.53
C ALA A 425 22.16 5.73 12.85
N GLU A 426 21.88 5.67 14.17
CA GLU A 426 20.56 5.44 14.74
C GLU A 426 19.58 6.56 14.37
N MET A 427 18.52 6.19 13.67
CA MET A 427 17.27 6.96 13.62
C MET A 427 16.25 6.26 14.53
N SER A 428 15.43 7.05 15.23
CA SER A 428 14.45 6.58 16.22
C SER A 428 13.45 5.59 15.61
N MET A 429 13.76 4.30 15.75
CA MET A 429 12.95 3.18 15.29
C MET A 429 11.72 3.02 16.18
N VAL A 430 10.57 2.90 15.54
CA VAL A 430 9.37 2.31 16.13
C VAL A 430 9.46 0.80 15.92
N SER A 431 9.55 0.01 17.01
CA SER A 431 9.69 -1.45 16.93
C SER A 431 8.39 -2.13 16.51
N LEU A 432 8.50 -3.33 15.92
CA LEU A 432 7.40 -4.24 15.59
C LEU A 432 6.40 -4.40 16.75
N GLY A 433 6.88 -4.31 18.00
CA GLY A 433 6.07 -4.35 19.22
C GLY A 433 5.05 -3.21 19.36
N GLN A 434 5.25 -2.05 18.74
CA GLN A 434 4.26 -0.95 18.78
C GLN A 434 3.00 -1.26 17.94
N SER A 435 3.08 -2.16 16.95
CA SER A 435 1.89 -2.62 16.20
C SER A 435 0.95 -3.52 17.03
N TYR A 436 1.45 -4.02 18.16
CA TYR A 436 0.69 -4.78 19.16
C TYR A 436 0.31 -3.92 20.38
N ASP A 437 0.62 -2.62 20.40
CA ASP A 437 0.30 -1.73 21.52
C ASP A 437 -1.19 -1.37 21.53
N PRO A 438 -1.97 -1.78 22.57
CA PRO A 438 -3.39 -1.49 22.65
C PRO A 438 -3.72 0.01 22.60
N LEU A 439 -2.85 0.86 23.16
CA LEU A 439 -3.05 2.31 23.20
C LEU A 439 -2.89 2.96 21.84
N TRP A 440 -1.84 2.56 21.11
CA TRP A 440 -1.64 2.99 19.73
C TRP A 440 -2.80 2.54 18.84
N LEU A 441 -3.26 1.29 19.00
CA LEU A 441 -4.39 0.73 18.26
C LEU A 441 -5.71 1.45 18.57
N ALA A 442 -5.94 1.82 19.83
CA ALA A 442 -7.13 2.54 20.24
C ALA A 442 -7.14 3.96 19.65
N GLN A 443 -5.99 4.66 19.62
CA GLN A 443 -5.82 5.97 19.00
C GLN A 443 -6.04 5.97 17.47
N GLN A 444 -5.73 4.86 16.79
CA GLN A 444 -5.98 4.71 15.34
C GLN A 444 -7.47 4.45 15.03
N LYS A 445 -8.18 3.73 15.91
CA LYS A 445 -9.59 3.37 15.71
C LYS A 445 -10.57 4.45 16.15
N MET A 446 -10.15 5.33 17.06
CA MET A 446 -10.96 6.41 17.58
C MET A 446 -10.08 7.57 18.06
N GLU A 447 -10.58 8.80 17.96
CA GLU A 447 -9.87 9.99 18.43
C GLU A 447 -9.78 10.04 19.97
N LEU A 448 -8.84 9.29 20.54
CA LEU A 448 -8.51 9.34 21.97
C LEU A 448 -7.57 10.52 22.25
N LYS A 449 -8.11 11.56 22.89
CA LYS A 449 -7.33 12.73 23.35
C LYS A 449 -7.71 13.05 24.78
N MET A 450 -6.70 13.32 25.60
CA MET A 450 -6.89 13.78 26.98
C MET A 450 -7.82 14.99 27.02
N GLY A 451 -8.78 14.98 27.94
CA GLY A 451 -9.77 16.04 28.10
C GLY A 451 -10.99 15.95 27.17
N ASN A 452 -11.00 15.06 26.16
CA ASN A 452 -12.20 14.81 25.36
C ASN A 452 -13.27 14.09 26.19
N ILE A 453 -14.53 14.27 25.77
CA ILE A 453 -15.70 13.68 26.42
C ILE A 453 -16.30 12.59 25.53
N TYR A 454 -16.57 11.45 26.14
CA TYR A 454 -17.08 10.25 25.52
C TYR A 454 -18.41 9.85 26.18
N GLN A 455 -19.32 9.31 25.38
CA GLN A 455 -20.57 8.73 25.84
C GLN A 455 -20.38 7.22 26.06
N HIS A 456 -20.72 6.74 27.25
CA HIS A 456 -20.75 5.34 27.64
C HIS A 456 -22.04 5.09 28.43
N LYS A 457 -22.86 4.10 28.04
CA LYS A 457 -24.13 3.75 28.70
C LYS A 457 -25.00 4.96 29.09
N ASP A 458 -25.16 5.89 28.15
CA ASP A 458 -25.95 7.13 28.29
C ASP A 458 -25.42 8.17 29.29
N GLN A 459 -24.19 8.01 29.77
CA GLN A 459 -23.48 9.00 30.60
C GLN A 459 -22.28 9.60 29.86
N LEU A 460 -21.90 10.82 30.25
CA LEU A 460 -20.77 11.56 29.68
C LEU A 460 -19.55 11.44 30.60
N TRP A 461 -18.41 11.09 30.00
CA TRP A 461 -17.17 10.76 30.68
C TRP A 461 -16.01 11.51 30.05
N LYS A 462 -15.24 12.25 30.84
CA LYS A 462 -14.05 12.98 30.41
C LYS A 462 -12.82 12.10 30.58
N LEU A 463 -12.04 11.93 29.53
CA LEU A 463 -10.79 11.16 29.59
C LEU A 463 -9.72 11.93 30.37
N VAL A 464 -9.22 11.31 31.44
CA VAL A 464 -8.24 11.92 32.39
C VAL A 464 -6.95 11.12 32.53
N SER A 465 -6.89 9.85 32.10
CA SER A 465 -5.63 9.10 31.97
C SER A 465 -5.60 8.22 30.71
N LEU A 466 -4.40 8.08 30.14
CA LEU A 466 -4.09 7.23 28.99
C LEU A 466 -3.00 6.25 29.37
N ASP A 467 -3.39 5.04 29.81
CA ASP A 467 -2.45 3.95 30.08
C ASP A 467 -2.55 2.84 29.03
N ARG A 468 -1.50 2.02 28.95
CA ARG A 468 -1.39 0.93 27.97
C ARG A 468 -2.52 -0.07 28.09
N ASP A 469 -2.92 -0.38 29.32
CA ASP A 469 -3.87 -1.44 29.63
C ASP A 469 -5.28 -0.90 29.91
N ASN A 470 -5.38 0.27 30.55
CA ASN A 470 -6.64 0.89 30.93
C ASN A 470 -6.68 2.40 30.61
N LEU A 471 -7.89 2.91 30.39
CA LEU A 471 -8.20 4.32 30.22
C LEU A 471 -9.00 4.79 31.43
N GLY A 472 -8.55 5.85 32.10
CA GLY A 472 -9.26 6.46 33.23
C GLY A 472 -10.13 7.63 32.80
N PHE A 473 -11.37 7.63 33.28
CA PHE A 473 -12.38 8.64 32.99
C PHE A 473 -12.96 9.21 34.27
N GLU A 474 -13.28 10.51 34.22
CA GLU A 474 -14.00 11.24 35.26
C GLU A 474 -15.39 11.61 34.74
N ALA A 475 -16.40 11.57 35.61
CA ALA A 475 -17.77 11.93 35.24
C ALA A 475 -17.85 13.40 34.75
N ALA A 476 -18.43 13.61 33.57
CA ALA A 476 -18.58 14.92 32.92
C ALA A 476 -20.01 15.47 32.93
N SER A 477 -20.98 14.69 33.43
CA SER A 477 -22.39 15.09 33.52
C SER A 477 -22.71 15.68 34.90
N LEU A 478 -23.63 16.65 34.95
CA LEU A 478 -24.08 17.31 36.19
C LEU A 478 -24.63 16.36 37.27
N PHE A 479 -25.06 15.17 36.88
CA PHE A 479 -25.67 14.18 37.77
C PHE A 479 -24.87 12.88 37.86
N ALA A 480 -23.68 12.83 37.26
CA ALA A 480 -22.81 11.68 37.34
C ALA A 480 -21.66 12.00 38.30
N GLU A 481 -21.45 11.14 39.29
CA GLU A 481 -20.32 11.20 40.22
C GLU A 481 -19.53 9.89 40.11
N GLY A 482 -18.20 9.98 40.07
CA GLY A 482 -17.31 8.83 40.10
C GLY A 482 -16.24 8.81 38.99
N GLU A 483 -15.35 7.82 39.12
CA GLU A 483 -14.31 7.47 38.16
C GLU A 483 -14.68 6.15 37.46
N MET A 484 -14.34 6.04 36.18
CA MET A 484 -14.54 4.83 35.39
C MET A 484 -13.22 4.43 34.74
N GLU A 485 -12.85 3.17 34.86
CA GLU A 485 -11.76 2.58 34.10
C GLU A 485 -12.32 1.64 33.01
N LEU A 486 -11.77 1.75 31.80
CA LEU A 486 -12.09 0.84 30.71
C LEU A 486 -10.82 0.25 30.10
N PRO A 487 -10.79 -1.06 29.77
CA PRO A 487 -9.67 -1.65 29.08
C PRO A 487 -9.41 -0.97 27.72
N THR A 488 -8.16 -0.58 27.48
CA THR A 488 -7.75 0.13 26.26
C THR A 488 -8.02 -0.70 24.99
N ALA A 489 -7.97 -2.03 25.10
CA ALA A 489 -8.25 -2.94 23.98
C ALA A 489 -9.72 -2.96 23.50
N SER A 490 -10.69 -2.68 24.37
CA SER A 490 -12.14 -2.75 24.06
C SER A 490 -12.85 -1.41 23.97
N CYS A 491 -12.17 -0.31 24.33
CA CYS A 491 -12.75 1.02 24.47
C CYS A 491 -13.52 1.51 23.21
N HIS A 492 -13.03 1.19 22.01
CA HIS A 492 -13.66 1.55 20.73
C HIS A 492 -15.06 0.95 20.49
N LYS A 493 -15.43 -0.12 21.20
CA LYS A 493 -16.76 -0.73 21.09
C LYS A 493 -17.78 -0.09 22.01
N GLU A 494 -17.30 0.49 23.12
CA GLU A 494 -18.15 0.95 24.21
C GLU A 494 -18.25 2.47 24.29
N LEU A 495 -17.27 3.18 23.72
CA LEU A 495 -17.19 4.64 23.75
C LEU A 495 -17.59 5.26 22.43
N LYS A 496 -18.40 6.33 22.51
CA LYS A 496 -18.70 7.21 21.37
C LYS A 496 -18.25 8.63 21.69
N LEU A 497 -17.51 9.27 20.79
CA LEU A 497 -17.08 10.66 21.00
C LEU A 497 -18.29 11.60 21.05
N HIS A 498 -18.41 12.38 22.13
CA HIS A 498 -19.45 13.38 22.28
C HIS A 498 -18.98 14.71 21.70
N LYS A 499 -19.74 15.26 20.74
CA LYS A 499 -19.44 16.55 20.06
C LYS A 499 -20.36 17.69 20.47
N GLY A 500 -21.31 17.44 21.36
CA GLY A 500 -22.26 18.44 21.85
C GLY A 500 -21.73 19.27 23.02
N PRO A 501 -22.38 20.41 23.33
CA PRO A 501 -22.06 21.18 24.53
C PRO A 501 -22.44 20.37 25.78
N VAL A 502 -21.53 20.33 26.74
CA VAL A 502 -21.73 19.64 28.02
C VAL A 502 -22.72 20.44 28.86
N PRO A 503 -23.73 19.80 29.47
CA PRO A 503 -24.62 20.47 30.42
C PRO A 503 -23.79 21.11 31.55
N SER A 504 -23.93 22.41 31.74
CA SER A 504 -23.24 23.16 32.80
C SER A 504 -24.26 23.98 33.60
N ILE A 505 -23.99 24.21 34.88
CA ILE A 505 -24.81 25.09 35.71
C ILE A 505 -24.61 26.51 35.21
N LEU A 506 -25.71 27.14 34.79
CA LEU A 506 -25.74 28.56 34.48
C LEU A 506 -25.48 29.38 35.74
N GLU A 507 -24.57 30.34 35.66
CA GLU A 507 -24.34 31.29 36.75
C GLU A 507 -25.64 32.02 37.10
N LYS A 508 -25.89 32.22 38.41
CA LYS A 508 -27.14 32.83 38.92
C LYS A 508 -27.49 34.15 38.24
N GLN A 509 -26.50 34.97 37.89
CA GLN A 509 -26.71 36.26 37.23
C GLN A 509 -27.20 36.09 35.77
N VAL A 510 -26.64 35.12 35.05
CA VAL A 510 -27.05 34.81 33.67
C VAL A 510 -28.43 34.17 33.65
N ALA A 511 -28.71 33.26 34.58
CA ALA A 511 -30.04 32.66 34.74
C ALA A 511 -31.11 33.72 35.04
N ALA A 512 -30.82 34.66 35.95
CA ALA A 512 -31.74 35.74 36.31
C ALA A 512 -32.07 36.68 35.14
N SER A 513 -31.08 37.03 34.31
CA SER A 513 -31.30 37.87 33.12
C SER A 513 -32.08 37.18 31.99
N ARG A 514 -32.12 35.83 32.02
CA ARG A 514 -32.80 34.98 31.04
C ARG A 514 -34.19 34.54 31.51
N LEU A 515 -34.66 35.02 32.67
CA LEU A 515 -36.00 34.68 33.16
C LEU A 515 -37.07 35.26 32.22
N PRO A 516 -38.17 34.52 31.95
CA PRO A 516 -39.24 34.98 31.07
C PRO A 516 -39.86 36.32 31.49
N SER A 517 -39.93 36.59 32.79
CA SER A 517 -40.43 37.86 33.35
C SER A 517 -39.61 39.10 32.96
N THR A 518 -38.32 38.90 32.63
CA THR A 518 -37.41 39.96 32.21
C THR A 518 -37.35 40.10 30.69
N LEU A 519 -37.39 38.99 29.95
CA LEU A 519 -37.34 38.98 28.48
C LEU A 519 -38.67 39.38 27.83
N CYS A 520 -39.79 39.04 28.45
CA CYS A 520 -41.13 39.25 27.89
C CYS A 520 -41.88 40.42 28.54
N ALA A 521 -41.16 41.43 29.06
CA ALA A 521 -41.76 42.55 29.77
C ALA A 521 -42.74 43.36 28.89
N ALA A 522 -42.44 43.47 27.58
CA ALA A 522 -43.31 44.14 26.61
C ALA A 522 -44.59 43.34 26.36
N GLU A 523 -44.48 42.02 26.16
CA GLU A 523 -45.58 41.09 25.95
C GLU A 523 -46.45 40.97 27.21
N GLN A 524 -45.85 40.98 28.40
CA GLN A 524 -46.57 40.98 29.67
C GLN A 524 -47.36 42.27 29.87
N LYS A 525 -46.80 43.43 29.47
CA LYS A 525 -47.51 44.72 29.46
C LYS A 525 -48.64 44.73 28.43
N GLN A 526 -48.41 44.15 27.25
CA GLN A 526 -49.39 44.04 26.18
C GLN A 526 -50.55 43.11 26.57
N ALA A 527 -50.27 41.97 27.20
CA ALA A 527 -51.26 41.07 27.76
C ALA A 527 -52.07 41.74 28.89
N SER A 528 -51.41 42.50 29.76
CA SER A 528 -52.08 43.27 30.82
C SER A 528 -53.03 44.33 30.25
N LEU A 529 -52.60 45.06 29.21
CA LEU A 529 -53.44 46.01 28.47
C LEU A 529 -54.63 45.31 27.79
N PHE A 530 -54.40 44.16 27.16
CA PHE A 530 -55.46 43.35 26.55
C PHE A 530 -56.50 42.90 27.58
N ILE A 531 -56.06 42.46 28.75
CA ILE A 531 -56.96 42.07 29.84
C ILE A 531 -57.78 43.29 30.33
N CYS A 532 -57.16 44.46 30.47
CA CYS A 532 -57.87 45.69 30.83
C CYS A 532 -58.90 46.09 29.76
N LEU A 533 -58.53 46.02 28.48
CA LEU A 533 -59.45 46.27 27.36
C LEU A 533 -60.60 45.26 27.33
N LEU A 534 -60.34 43.97 27.56
CA LEU A 534 -61.37 42.93 27.63
C LEU A 534 -62.35 43.19 28.79
N LYS A 535 -61.83 43.60 29.95
CA LYS A 535 -62.64 43.95 31.12
C LYS A 535 -63.46 45.22 30.89
N ALA A 536 -62.92 46.21 30.20
CA ALA A 536 -63.65 47.43 29.82
C ALA A 536 -64.74 47.11 28.78
N ALA A 537 -64.43 46.33 27.76
CA ALA A 537 -65.39 45.87 26.75
C ALA A 537 -66.54 45.06 27.36
N HIS A 538 -66.25 44.16 28.30
CA HIS A 538 -67.29 43.43 29.04
C HIS A 538 -68.20 44.33 29.88
N LYS A 539 -67.70 45.46 30.37
CA LYS A 539 -68.48 46.43 31.14
C LYS A 539 -69.27 47.40 30.27
N LEU A 540 -68.89 47.57 29.00
CA LEU A 540 -69.40 48.62 28.14
C LEU A 540 -70.53 48.21 27.19
N GLU A 541 -70.90 46.93 26.99
CA GLU A 541 -72.17 46.66 26.29
C GLU A 541 -72.78 45.25 26.43
N PRO A 542 -74.14 45.15 26.49
CA PRO A 542 -74.89 43.94 26.24
C PRO A 542 -74.96 43.63 24.73
N LYS A 543 -74.47 42.45 24.33
CA LYS A 543 -74.63 41.81 23.00
C LYS A 543 -74.34 42.70 21.78
N GLY A 544 -73.12 42.65 21.22
CA GLY A 544 -72.93 43.07 19.82
C GLY A 544 -71.51 43.35 19.31
N LEU A 545 -70.49 43.50 20.15
CA LEU A 545 -69.18 43.99 19.68
C LEU A 545 -68.43 43.01 18.74
N TRP A 546 -68.62 41.70 18.90
CA TRP A 546 -67.92 40.69 18.09
C TRP A 546 -68.37 40.64 16.62
N GLU A 547 -69.52 41.23 16.28
CA GLU A 547 -69.97 41.38 14.89
C GLU A 547 -69.35 42.62 14.21
N LEU A 548 -68.84 43.60 14.97
CA LEU A 548 -68.30 44.87 14.45
C LEU A 548 -66.80 44.84 14.14
N VAL A 549 -66.01 43.95 14.76
CA VAL A 549 -64.55 43.92 14.55
C VAL A 549 -64.13 42.98 13.40
N GLY A 550 -65.05 42.22 12.80
CA GLY A 550 -64.74 41.34 11.66
C GLY A 550 -63.65 40.29 11.93
N ILE A 551 -63.30 40.05 13.20
CA ILE A 551 -62.35 39.02 13.59
C ILE A 551 -63.16 37.73 13.71
N GLU A 552 -63.25 36.98 12.60
CA GLU A 552 -63.52 35.55 12.70
C GLU A 552 -62.57 34.94 13.74
N PRO A 553 -63.04 34.07 14.62
CA PRO A 553 -62.18 33.43 15.61
C PRO A 553 -61.11 32.69 14.83
N ALA A 554 -59.88 33.23 14.84
CA ALA A 554 -58.77 32.67 14.11
C ALA A 554 -58.67 31.20 14.50
N SER A 555 -59.04 30.37 13.53
CA SER A 555 -58.95 28.93 13.56
C SER A 555 -57.60 28.49 14.14
N LYS A 556 -57.56 27.26 14.68
CA LYS A 556 -56.46 26.47 15.27
C LYS A 556 -55.11 26.43 14.50
N LYS A 557 -54.74 27.46 13.75
CA LYS A 557 -53.64 27.54 12.79
C LYS A 557 -52.58 28.59 13.11
N LEU A 558 -52.74 29.41 14.17
CA LEU A 558 -51.66 30.34 14.56
C LEU A 558 -50.40 29.63 15.08
N TYR A 559 -50.54 28.38 15.55
CA TYR A 559 -49.42 27.56 16.02
C TYR A 559 -48.92 26.53 14.99
N SER A 560 -49.51 26.44 13.79
CA SER A 560 -49.17 25.37 12.83
C SER A 560 -48.26 25.80 11.68
N LEU A 561 -47.72 27.03 11.69
CA LEU A 561 -46.78 27.50 10.67
C LEU A 561 -45.34 27.74 11.16
N GLN A 562 -45.05 27.50 12.44
CA GLN A 562 -43.67 27.39 12.90
C GLN A 562 -43.18 25.95 12.71
N LYS A 563 -42.36 25.72 11.68
CA LYS A 563 -41.59 24.47 11.54
C LYS A 563 -40.47 24.46 12.58
N LEU A 564 -40.80 24.07 13.81
CA LEU A 564 -39.81 23.79 14.84
C LEU A 564 -39.13 22.45 14.52
N LYS A 565 -37.80 22.44 14.43
CA LYS A 565 -37.03 21.19 14.31
C LYS A 565 -36.89 20.55 15.69
N ALA A 566 -36.81 19.22 15.72
CA ALA A 566 -36.55 18.47 16.95
C ALA A 566 -35.30 19.02 17.66
N GLY A 567 -35.44 19.40 18.93
CA GLY A 567 -34.38 19.99 19.76
C GLY A 567 -34.47 21.50 20.02
N GLN A 568 -35.46 22.22 19.46
CA GLN A 568 -35.63 23.66 19.69
C GLN A 568 -36.55 24.05 20.86
N LEU A 569 -37.11 23.07 21.57
CA LEU A 569 -37.85 23.30 22.81
C LEU A 569 -37.18 22.48 23.92
N THR A 570 -36.33 23.16 24.69
CA THR A 570 -35.91 22.72 26.02
C THR A 570 -36.73 23.54 27.02
N LEU A 571 -37.52 22.86 27.84
CA LEU A 571 -38.13 23.43 29.04
C LEU A 571 -37.09 23.50 30.16
#